data_AF-A0A3D8J0M0-F1
#
_entry.id   AF-A0A3D8J0M0-F1
#
_cell.length_a   1.000
_cell.length_b   1.000
_cell.length_c   1.000
_cell.angle_alpha   90.00
_cell.angle_beta   90.00
_cell.angle_gamma   90.00
#
_symmetry.space_group_name_H-M   'P 1'
#
loop_
_entity.id
_entity.type
_entity.pdbx_description
1 polymer ?
#
loop_
_entity_poly.entity_id
_entity_poly.type
_entity_poly.pdbx_seq_one_letter_code
_entity_poly.pdbx_strand_id
1 'polypeptide(L)'
;MPKPQEDKNTQEITQERNPMKTKLLLPLLSLTLGTLPLLAELKYFPKDKDELLKLVKNENIKLDEIDTSKIIDMSYLFCRNDRNECKNSAQKRKTYKGIEKWDTSNVENMEGMFYDNKNFNEPIGKWDVRKVANMKRMFSYTLFNQPLNSWNVGNVENMEVMFYWAKSFNQPLNGWNTSNVKNMGRMFAGATSFNQLLDNWNVGNVENMSRMFADADSFNQPLEKWNVSNVENMEAMFADADSFNQPLEKWNVSNVKNMKEMFKEAKAFNQPLDSWKLNPKANIKDMFAKNNTFNQDLSSWGEKNPFGIFKPKSKEELIEIMKDESVPLKNIDVSAIKDMSYLFCRETDPDSRAMNYVPQCKKSSERENFKGIETWDVSNVENMEGMFWGNFLFNEPIGNWNVSKVKNMGRMFADTEIFNQPINSWDVSNVEYMYHMFGFAEKFNQPLDQWNVGNVKDMFGMFNHSVFNQPIGNWDVSNVENMGLMFYSAESFNQDLSKWKTPKLKEWDSIFEFCPLDFYTEKQFKIGE
;
A
#
# COMPACT_ATOMS: atom_id res chain seq x y z
N MET A 1 -0.37 74.62 44.37
CA MET A 1 -1.59 74.23 45.12
C MET A 1 -1.80 72.73 44.94
N PRO A 2 -2.22 71.97 45.96
CA PRO A 2 -1.85 72.08 47.36
C PRO A 2 -1.22 70.78 47.93
N LYS A 3 -0.49 70.90 49.05
CA LYS A 3 -0.16 69.83 50.01
C LYS A 3 -1.39 69.56 50.92
N PRO A 4 -1.47 68.54 51.81
CA PRO A 4 -0.41 67.92 52.64
C PRO A 4 -0.48 66.36 52.62
N GLN A 5 -0.06 65.50 53.59
CA GLN A 5 0.64 65.50 54.90
C GLN A 5 1.24 64.06 55.06
N GLU A 6 2.23 63.63 55.87
CA GLU A 6 2.83 64.07 57.15
C GLU A 6 1.91 63.74 58.39
N ASP A 7 2.27 63.01 59.46
CA ASP A 7 3.54 62.35 59.87
C ASP A 7 3.35 61.21 60.92
N LYS A 8 4.45 60.61 61.43
CA LYS A 8 4.59 59.44 62.33
C LYS A 8 3.76 59.45 63.64
N ASN A 9 3.53 58.26 64.23
CA ASN A 9 4.24 57.88 65.48
C ASN A 9 4.23 56.39 65.86
N THR A 10 5.17 56.00 66.75
CA THR A 10 5.41 54.65 67.29
C THR A 10 4.88 54.47 68.71
N GLN A 11 4.62 53.22 69.14
CA GLN A 11 5.21 52.62 70.36
C GLN A 11 4.92 51.11 70.50
N GLU A 12 5.64 50.46 71.42
CA GLU A 12 5.73 48.99 71.63
C GLU A 12 4.96 48.52 72.90
N ILE A 13 5.23 47.28 73.36
CA ILE A 13 4.91 46.69 74.68
C ILE A 13 3.44 46.19 74.80
N THR A 14 3.08 45.00 75.32
CA THR A 14 3.80 43.95 76.11
C THR A 14 3.54 42.53 75.57
N GLN A 15 4.32 41.54 76.04
CA GLN A 15 3.92 40.11 76.06
C GLN A 15 3.04 39.79 77.28
N GLU A 16 2.16 38.79 77.17
CA GLU A 16 1.80 37.92 78.31
C GLU A 16 1.38 36.50 77.84
N ARG A 17 1.16 35.55 78.77
CA ARG A 17 1.14 34.10 78.50
C ARG A 17 -0.25 33.44 78.62
N ASN A 18 -0.49 32.46 77.74
CA ASN A 18 -1.19 31.15 77.92
C ASN A 18 -1.94 30.84 79.24
N PRO A 19 -2.91 29.88 79.24
CA PRO A 19 -3.85 29.44 78.19
C PRO A 19 -5.29 29.16 78.72
N MET A 20 -6.28 28.82 77.86
CA MET A 20 -7.21 27.67 78.07
C MET A 20 -8.23 27.44 76.94
N LYS A 21 -8.90 26.27 76.97
CA LYS A 21 -9.98 25.86 76.05
C LYS A 21 -11.34 26.32 76.57
N THR A 22 -12.19 26.89 75.72
CA THR A 22 -13.64 26.95 75.94
C THR A 22 -14.40 26.75 74.63
N LYS A 23 -15.51 25.98 74.67
CA LYS A 23 -16.43 25.87 73.52
C LYS A 23 -17.20 27.18 73.35
N LEU A 24 -17.44 27.59 72.10
CA LEU A 24 -18.53 28.51 71.76
C LEU A 24 -19.42 27.85 70.70
N LEU A 25 -20.74 27.98 70.85
CA LEU A 25 -21.69 27.65 69.79
C LEU A 25 -21.79 28.86 68.84
N LEU A 26 -22.00 28.59 67.55
CA LEU A 26 -22.48 29.57 66.58
C LEU A 26 -23.88 29.15 66.09
N PRO A 27 -24.76 30.11 65.77
CA PRO A 27 -26.17 29.83 65.51
C PRO A 27 -26.43 29.23 64.12
N LEU A 28 -27.57 28.55 63.99
CA LEU A 28 -28.06 28.06 62.70
C LEU A 28 -28.43 29.24 61.79
N LEU A 29 -27.71 29.41 60.67
CA LEU A 29 -28.28 29.99 59.46
C LEU A 29 -28.80 28.85 58.57
N SER A 30 -30.05 28.95 58.15
CA SER A 30 -30.70 27.96 57.27
C SER A 30 -30.22 28.12 55.82
N LEU A 31 -29.16 27.40 55.45
CA LEU A 31 -28.88 27.11 54.04
C LEU A 31 -29.82 26.01 53.55
N THR A 32 -30.47 26.25 52.43
CA THR A 32 -31.35 25.28 51.76
C THR A 32 -30.55 24.06 51.33
N LEU A 33 -31.08 22.85 51.60
CA LEU A 33 -30.47 21.61 51.11
C LEU A 33 -30.69 21.44 49.61
N GLY A 34 -29.97 22.22 48.80
CA GLY A 34 -29.55 21.74 47.49
C GLY A 34 -28.68 20.49 47.69
N THR A 35 -28.92 19.45 46.91
CA THR A 35 -28.25 18.14 47.09
C THR A 35 -26.76 18.25 46.75
N LEU A 36 -25.94 18.50 47.76
CA LEU A 36 -24.49 18.26 47.69
C LEU A 36 -24.27 16.81 47.23
N PRO A 37 -23.51 16.57 46.14
CA PRO A 37 -23.14 15.22 45.75
C PRO A 37 -22.36 14.59 46.90
N LEU A 38 -22.84 13.46 47.42
CA LEU A 38 -22.11 12.71 48.43
C LEU A 38 -20.81 12.22 47.79
N LEU A 39 -19.66 12.77 48.20
CA LEU A 39 -18.37 12.21 47.79
C LEU A 39 -18.32 10.75 48.29
N ALA A 40 -17.79 9.87 47.45
CA ALA A 40 -17.55 8.49 47.86
C ALA A 40 -16.48 8.50 48.96
N GLU A 41 -16.79 7.88 50.10
CA GLU A 41 -15.84 7.71 51.19
C GLU A 41 -14.78 6.68 50.77
N LEU A 42 -13.50 7.08 50.81
CA LEU A 42 -12.37 6.22 50.43
C LEU A 42 -12.17 5.14 51.49
N LYS A 43 -12.10 3.88 51.07
CA LYS A 43 -12.02 2.70 51.95
C LYS A 43 -10.72 1.91 51.78
N TYR A 44 -10.14 1.95 50.59
CA TYR A 44 -8.98 1.13 50.23
C TYR A 44 -7.79 2.03 49.87
N PHE A 45 -6.66 1.80 50.53
CA PHE A 45 -5.47 2.66 50.45
C PHE A 45 -4.23 1.84 50.02
N PRO A 46 -4.20 1.32 48.78
CA PRO A 46 -3.08 0.56 48.26
C PRO A 46 -1.79 1.39 48.25
N LYS A 47 -0.68 0.79 48.70
CA LYS A 47 0.65 1.41 48.73
C LYS A 47 1.40 1.26 47.39
N ASP A 48 1.02 0.25 46.62
CA ASP A 48 1.72 -0.19 45.42
C ASP A 48 0.73 -0.82 44.41
N LYS A 49 1.26 -1.13 43.23
CA LYS A 49 0.53 -1.75 42.12
C LYS A 49 -0.05 -3.13 42.46
N ASP A 50 0.61 -3.94 43.28
CA ASP A 50 0.14 -5.29 43.60
C ASP A 50 -0.97 -5.27 44.64
N GLU A 51 -0.96 -4.32 45.59
CA GLU A 51 -2.12 -4.00 46.43
C GLU A 51 -3.30 -3.49 45.58
N LEU A 52 -3.06 -2.53 44.67
CA LEU A 52 -4.11 -2.03 43.76
C LEU A 52 -4.68 -3.14 42.86
N LEU A 53 -3.82 -3.99 42.28
CA LEU A 53 -4.20 -5.09 41.40
C LEU A 53 -5.13 -6.11 42.09
N LYS A 54 -4.89 -6.40 43.38
CA LYS A 54 -5.78 -7.26 44.19
C LYS A 54 -7.16 -6.62 44.37
N LEU A 55 -7.22 -5.31 44.59
CA LEU A 55 -8.47 -4.56 44.73
C LEU A 55 -9.25 -4.52 43.41
N VAL A 56 -8.61 -4.15 42.30
CA VAL A 56 -9.31 -4.03 41.00
C VAL A 56 -9.75 -5.38 40.43
N LYS A 57 -9.09 -6.49 40.80
CA LYS A 57 -9.53 -7.86 40.47
C LYS A 57 -10.84 -8.26 41.18
N ASN A 58 -11.22 -7.63 42.29
CA ASN A 58 -12.49 -7.89 42.98
C ASN A 58 -13.59 -6.99 42.40
N GLU A 59 -14.46 -7.54 41.55
CA GLU A 59 -15.54 -6.77 40.89
C GLU A 59 -16.53 -6.12 41.87
N ASN A 60 -16.64 -6.60 43.11
CA ASN A 60 -17.51 -6.01 44.13
C ASN A 60 -17.00 -4.68 44.70
N ILE A 61 -15.70 -4.38 44.54
CA ILE A 61 -15.12 -3.10 44.94
C ILE A 61 -15.42 -2.06 43.86
N LYS A 62 -16.03 -0.93 44.24
CA LYS A 62 -16.20 0.21 43.33
C LYS A 62 -14.87 0.94 43.17
N LEU A 63 -14.57 1.43 41.97
CA LEU A 63 -13.28 2.06 41.71
C LEU A 63 -13.14 3.42 42.41
N ASP A 64 -14.25 4.11 42.71
CA ASP A 64 -14.27 5.35 43.49
C ASP A 64 -14.18 5.17 45.01
N GLU A 65 -14.03 3.94 45.51
CA GLU A 65 -13.74 3.66 46.93
C GLU A 65 -12.24 3.40 47.18
N ILE A 66 -11.39 3.56 46.16
CA ILE A 66 -9.94 3.30 46.19
C ILE A 66 -9.16 4.62 46.07
N ASP A 67 -8.26 4.87 47.03
CA ASP A 67 -7.26 5.93 46.95
C ASP A 67 -6.07 5.48 46.10
N THR A 68 -5.87 6.11 44.94
CA THR A 68 -4.75 5.85 44.03
C THR A 68 -3.60 6.85 44.16
N SER A 69 -3.66 7.81 45.08
CA SER A 69 -2.69 8.92 45.20
C SER A 69 -1.22 8.49 45.39
N LYS A 70 -0.97 7.27 45.84
CA LYS A 70 0.39 6.71 46.06
C LYS A 70 0.90 5.84 44.91
N ILE A 71 0.09 5.62 43.87
CA ILE A 71 0.36 4.63 42.83
C ILE A 71 1.21 5.27 41.72
N ILE A 72 2.41 4.73 41.52
CA ILE A 72 3.35 5.18 40.47
C ILE A 72 3.26 4.38 39.17
N ASP A 73 2.76 3.14 39.22
CA ASP A 73 2.64 2.25 38.07
C ASP A 73 1.22 1.67 37.95
N MET A 74 0.53 2.04 36.86
CA MET A 74 -0.78 1.55 36.48
C MET A 74 -0.74 0.64 35.23
N SER A 75 0.46 0.29 34.73
CA SER A 75 0.60 -0.50 33.52
C SER A 75 -0.09 -1.87 33.62
N TYR A 76 -0.75 -2.26 32.53
CA TYR A 76 -1.50 -3.50 32.34
C TYR A 76 -2.68 -3.76 33.30
N LEU A 77 -3.05 -2.86 34.23
CA LEU A 77 -4.07 -3.11 35.26
C LEU A 77 -5.40 -3.68 34.74
N PHE A 78 -5.89 -3.21 33.59
CA PHE A 78 -7.16 -3.63 32.98
C PHE A 78 -6.99 -4.16 31.54
N CYS A 79 -5.81 -4.70 31.21
CA CYS A 79 -5.61 -5.40 29.94
C CYS A 79 -6.53 -6.64 29.84
N ARG A 80 -6.84 -7.09 28.62
CA ARG A 80 -7.69 -8.27 28.36
C ARG A 80 -7.14 -9.32 27.37
N ASN A 81 -5.96 -9.11 26.79
CA ASN A 81 -5.33 -10.06 25.89
C ASN A 81 -5.02 -11.40 26.59
N ASP A 82 -5.25 -12.54 25.93
CA ASP A 82 -4.94 -13.87 26.46
C ASP A 82 -3.44 -14.23 26.38
N ARG A 83 -2.60 -13.39 25.76
CA ARG A 83 -1.13 -13.55 25.77
C ARG A 83 -0.53 -13.26 27.14
N ASN A 84 0.62 -13.88 27.41
CA ASN A 84 1.35 -13.87 28.69
C ASN A 84 1.44 -12.51 29.41
N GLU A 85 1.60 -11.42 28.64
CA GLU A 85 1.74 -10.03 29.10
C GLU A 85 0.64 -9.63 30.11
N CYS A 86 -0.61 -10.06 29.84
CA CYS A 86 -1.78 -9.60 30.57
C CYS A 86 -2.33 -10.62 31.57
N LYS A 87 -1.61 -11.73 31.78
CA LYS A 87 -1.91 -12.77 32.80
C LYS A 87 -2.06 -12.19 34.21
N ASN A 88 -1.36 -11.10 34.50
CA ASN A 88 -1.38 -10.42 35.80
C ASN A 88 -2.26 -9.15 35.81
N SER A 89 -3.35 -9.10 35.05
CA SER A 89 -4.29 -7.97 35.00
C SER A 89 -5.67 -8.31 35.59
N ALA A 90 -6.55 -7.32 35.70
CA ALA A 90 -7.95 -7.48 36.10
C ALA A 90 -8.88 -7.84 34.92
N GLN A 91 -8.44 -8.72 33.99
CA GLN A 91 -9.12 -9.11 32.75
C GLN A 91 -10.65 -9.25 32.89
N LYS A 92 -11.09 -9.93 33.97
CA LYS A 92 -12.48 -10.28 34.24
C LYS A 92 -13.39 -9.10 34.58
N ARG A 93 -12.86 -7.98 35.08
CA ARG A 93 -13.66 -6.83 35.51
C ARG A 93 -14.47 -6.28 34.34
N LYS A 94 -15.78 -6.13 34.53
CA LYS A 94 -16.72 -5.69 33.48
C LYS A 94 -17.06 -4.19 33.50
N THR A 95 -16.89 -3.53 34.65
CA THR A 95 -17.33 -2.14 34.88
C THR A 95 -16.20 -1.25 35.41
N TYR A 96 -16.18 0.00 34.93
CA TYR A 96 -15.10 0.96 35.19
C TYR A 96 -15.58 2.29 35.81
N LYS A 97 -16.89 2.50 35.96
CA LYS A 97 -17.48 3.63 36.71
C LYS A 97 -16.80 3.85 38.06
N GLY A 98 -16.41 5.10 38.33
CA GLY A 98 -15.66 5.55 39.49
C GLY A 98 -14.17 5.79 39.20
N ILE A 99 -13.63 5.22 38.11
CA ILE A 99 -12.23 5.41 37.71
C ILE A 99 -11.93 6.85 37.27
N GLU A 100 -12.96 7.61 36.88
CA GLU A 100 -12.85 9.04 36.53
C GLU A 100 -12.47 9.94 37.73
N LYS A 101 -12.49 9.39 38.94
CA LYS A 101 -12.13 10.07 40.20
C LYS A 101 -10.75 9.70 40.75
N TRP A 102 -10.02 8.80 40.07
CA TRP A 102 -8.69 8.37 40.51
C TRP A 102 -7.67 9.52 40.47
N ASP A 103 -6.96 9.71 41.59
CA ASP A 103 -5.75 10.52 41.59
C ASP A 103 -4.66 9.77 40.81
N THR A 104 -4.16 10.45 39.80
CA THR A 104 -3.17 9.96 38.83
C THR A 104 -1.90 10.81 38.84
N SER A 105 -1.82 11.85 39.68
CA SER A 105 -0.75 12.85 39.72
C SER A 105 0.64 12.32 40.11
N ASN A 106 0.70 11.08 40.61
CA ASN A 106 1.93 10.36 40.91
C ASN A 106 2.25 9.20 39.93
N VAL A 107 1.41 8.96 38.92
CA VAL A 107 1.63 7.85 37.97
C VAL A 107 2.70 8.21 36.94
N GLU A 108 3.71 7.35 36.82
CA GLU A 108 4.84 7.46 35.90
C GLU A 108 4.72 6.46 34.73
N ASN A 109 3.99 5.36 34.91
CA ASN A 109 3.79 4.33 33.89
C ASN A 109 2.30 3.94 33.71
N MET A 110 1.80 4.02 32.48
CA MET A 110 0.45 3.60 32.07
C MET A 110 0.46 2.56 30.93
N GLU A 111 1.60 1.93 30.65
CA GLU A 111 1.77 0.99 29.53
C GLU A 111 0.67 -0.09 29.49
N GLY A 112 -0.05 -0.19 28.38
CA GLY A 112 -1.06 -1.23 28.19
C GLY A 112 -2.20 -1.27 29.21
N MET A 113 -2.42 -0.20 29.98
CA MET A 113 -3.42 -0.15 31.06
C MET A 113 -4.80 -0.66 30.65
N PHE A 114 -5.23 -0.38 29.42
CA PHE A 114 -6.49 -0.84 28.82
C PHE A 114 -6.30 -1.68 27.55
N TYR A 115 -5.12 -2.29 27.33
CA TYR A 115 -4.83 -3.03 26.10
C TYR A 115 -5.84 -4.16 25.85
N ASP A 116 -6.41 -4.20 24.63
CA ASP A 116 -7.45 -5.15 24.21
C ASP A 116 -8.77 -5.06 25.01
N ASN A 117 -8.94 -4.00 25.79
CA ASN A 117 -10.13 -3.79 26.60
C ASN A 117 -11.24 -3.11 25.79
N LYS A 118 -11.89 -3.92 24.94
CA LYS A 118 -13.01 -3.53 24.07
C LYS A 118 -14.23 -2.95 24.81
N ASN A 119 -14.29 -3.02 26.15
CA ASN A 119 -15.37 -2.44 26.95
C ASN A 119 -15.00 -1.10 27.61
N PHE A 120 -13.75 -0.64 27.50
CA PHE A 120 -13.31 0.59 28.16
C PHE A 120 -13.59 1.84 27.34
N ASN A 121 -14.39 2.76 27.88
CA ASN A 121 -14.72 4.05 27.26
C ASN A 121 -15.13 5.13 28.30
N GLU A 122 -14.52 5.12 29.50
CA GLU A 122 -14.86 6.04 30.60
C GLU A 122 -14.21 7.44 30.45
N PRO A 123 -14.83 8.52 30.97
CA PRO A 123 -14.40 9.91 30.73
C PRO A 123 -13.17 10.35 31.58
N ILE A 124 -12.01 9.75 31.29
CA ILE A 124 -10.74 9.96 32.01
C ILE A 124 -9.96 11.25 31.66
N GLY A 125 -10.55 12.15 30.87
CA GLY A 125 -9.92 13.43 30.47
C GLY A 125 -9.57 14.38 31.64
N LYS A 126 -10.01 14.08 32.87
CA LYS A 126 -9.67 14.81 34.10
C LYS A 126 -8.41 14.30 34.83
N TRP A 127 -7.82 13.19 34.39
CA TRP A 127 -6.61 12.63 35.00
C TRP A 127 -5.39 13.54 34.83
N ASP A 128 -4.52 13.54 35.85
CA ASP A 128 -3.29 14.31 35.87
C ASP A 128 -2.11 13.44 35.41
N VAL A 129 -1.93 13.34 34.10
CA VAL A 129 -0.88 12.52 33.48
C VAL A 129 0.50 13.18 33.44
N ARG A 130 0.72 14.30 34.15
CA ARG A 130 1.95 15.12 34.04
C ARG A 130 3.25 14.40 34.39
N LYS A 131 3.21 13.28 35.11
CA LYS A 131 4.40 12.46 35.42
C LYS A 131 4.58 11.24 34.52
N VAL A 132 3.59 10.92 33.68
CA VAL A 132 3.63 9.69 32.88
C VAL A 132 4.73 9.80 31.83
N ALA A 133 5.71 8.90 31.89
CA ALA A 133 6.77 8.77 30.91
C ALA A 133 6.45 7.73 29.82
N ASN A 134 5.62 6.74 30.15
CA ASN A 134 5.29 5.62 29.27
C ASN A 134 3.77 5.45 29.08
N MET A 135 3.28 5.72 27.87
CA MET A 135 1.89 5.47 27.44
C MET A 135 1.81 4.40 26.32
N LYS A 136 2.89 3.62 26.11
CA LYS A 136 2.93 2.54 25.12
C LYS A 136 1.67 1.68 25.19
N ARG A 137 1.07 1.42 24.04
CA ARG A 137 -0.08 0.50 23.83
C ARG A 137 -1.30 0.70 24.76
N MET A 138 -1.46 1.88 25.39
CA MET A 138 -2.44 2.11 26.47
C MET A 138 -3.90 1.82 26.06
N PHE A 139 -4.32 2.20 24.85
CA PHE A 139 -5.69 2.07 24.32
C PHE A 139 -5.81 1.16 23.09
N SER A 140 -4.77 0.39 22.78
CA SER A 140 -4.77 -0.52 21.61
C SER A 140 -5.92 -1.53 21.67
N TYR A 141 -6.55 -1.80 20.53
CA TYR A 141 -7.69 -2.73 20.40
C TYR A 141 -8.88 -2.42 21.33
N THR A 142 -9.05 -1.16 21.78
CA THR A 142 -10.21 -0.70 22.56
C THR A 142 -11.29 -0.07 21.67
N LEU A 143 -12.47 0.20 22.26
CA LEU A 143 -13.49 1.09 21.70
C LEU A 143 -13.45 2.49 22.32
N PHE A 144 -12.29 2.90 22.86
CA PHE A 144 -12.14 4.18 23.55
C PHE A 144 -12.28 5.36 22.58
N ASN A 145 -13.11 6.35 22.94
CA ASN A 145 -13.37 7.55 22.15
C ASN A 145 -13.79 8.75 23.04
N GLN A 146 -13.20 8.88 24.24
CA GLN A 146 -13.45 10.04 25.13
C GLN A 146 -12.38 11.13 24.96
N PRO A 147 -12.71 12.43 25.17
CA PRO A 147 -11.75 13.52 25.00
C PRO A 147 -10.51 13.40 25.91
N LEU A 148 -9.32 13.55 25.31
CA LEU A 148 -8.02 13.57 25.99
C LEU A 148 -7.24 14.90 25.77
N ASN A 149 -7.85 15.90 25.14
CA ASN A 149 -7.19 17.15 24.76
C ASN A 149 -6.70 18.01 25.94
N SER A 150 -7.19 17.72 27.15
CA SER A 150 -6.79 18.34 28.43
C SER A 150 -5.54 17.71 29.07
N TRP A 151 -5.08 16.56 28.56
CA TRP A 151 -3.91 15.87 29.10
C TRP A 151 -2.61 16.59 28.77
N ASN A 152 -1.83 16.93 29.79
CA ASN A 152 -0.46 17.41 29.64
C ASN A 152 0.50 16.21 29.55
N VAL A 153 0.70 15.70 28.34
CA VAL A 153 1.60 14.58 28.01
C VAL A 153 3.08 14.99 27.89
N GLY A 154 3.48 16.18 28.35
CA GLY A 154 4.81 16.75 28.08
C GLY A 154 6.01 15.96 28.61
N ASN A 155 5.82 15.00 29.50
CA ASN A 155 6.87 14.10 30.00
C ASN A 155 6.86 12.69 29.36
N VAL A 156 5.92 12.40 28.45
CA VAL A 156 5.83 11.10 27.79
C VAL A 156 6.97 10.94 26.78
N GLU A 157 7.78 9.90 26.94
CA GLU A 157 8.83 9.53 25.97
C GLU A 157 8.37 8.47 24.96
N ASN A 158 7.37 7.65 25.32
CA ASN A 158 6.92 6.52 24.51
C ASN A 158 5.39 6.48 24.31
N MET A 159 4.96 6.58 23.05
CA MET A 159 3.56 6.46 22.59
C MET A 159 3.37 5.33 21.56
N GLU A 160 4.35 4.43 21.44
CA GLU A 160 4.31 3.27 20.54
C GLU A 160 3.00 2.49 20.70
N VAL A 161 2.33 2.18 19.58
CA VAL A 161 1.10 1.35 19.54
C VAL A 161 -0.10 1.94 20.32
N MET A 162 -0.04 3.18 20.85
CA MET A 162 -0.99 3.71 21.85
C MET A 162 -2.48 3.59 21.48
N PHE A 163 -2.87 3.91 20.23
CA PHE A 163 -4.24 3.80 19.68
C PHE A 163 -4.35 2.74 18.56
N TYR A 164 -3.39 1.80 18.49
CA TYR A 164 -3.34 0.76 17.47
C TYR A 164 -4.62 -0.09 17.46
N TRP A 165 -5.31 -0.16 16.34
CA TRP A 165 -6.61 -0.81 16.16
C TRP A 165 -7.74 -0.28 17.08
N ALA A 166 -7.60 0.92 17.64
CA ALA A 166 -8.68 1.64 18.32
C ALA A 166 -9.66 2.24 17.29
N LYS A 167 -10.33 1.38 16.50
CA LYS A 167 -11.08 1.76 15.28
C LYS A 167 -12.03 2.94 15.42
N SER A 168 -12.64 3.11 16.60
CA SER A 168 -13.62 4.17 16.90
C SER A 168 -13.02 5.48 17.40
N PHE A 169 -11.71 5.56 17.65
CA PHE A 169 -11.07 6.74 18.24
C PHE A 169 -10.96 7.87 17.21
N ASN A 170 -11.57 9.02 17.49
CA ASN A 170 -11.52 10.21 16.63
C ASN A 170 -11.60 11.51 17.47
N GLN A 171 -10.79 11.60 18.53
CA GLN A 171 -10.78 12.76 19.45
C GLN A 171 -9.60 13.70 19.20
N PRO A 172 -9.76 15.03 19.36
CA PRO A 172 -8.73 16.00 19.04
C PRO A 172 -7.52 15.90 19.99
N LEU A 173 -6.32 15.81 19.41
CA LEU A 173 -5.04 15.71 20.15
C LEU A 173 -4.07 16.88 19.88
N ASN A 174 -4.47 17.88 19.09
CA ASN A 174 -3.60 18.97 18.63
C ASN A 174 -3.12 19.97 19.71
N GLY A 175 -3.49 19.75 20.98
CA GLY A 175 -3.02 20.51 22.15
C GLY A 175 -1.93 19.79 22.95
N TRP A 176 -1.55 18.57 22.57
CA TRP A 176 -0.50 17.80 23.24
C TRP A 176 0.89 18.31 22.90
N ASN A 177 1.72 18.55 23.93
CA ASN A 177 3.16 18.75 23.72
C ASN A 177 3.87 17.39 23.61
N THR A 178 4.28 17.01 22.40
CA THR A 178 4.99 15.75 22.12
C THR A 178 6.52 15.88 22.15
N SER A 179 7.08 17.01 22.59
CA SER A 179 8.52 17.33 22.40
C SER A 179 9.51 16.31 22.97
N ASN A 180 9.10 15.47 23.92
CA ASN A 180 9.95 14.46 24.56
C ASN A 180 9.74 13.04 24.02
N VAL A 181 8.76 12.84 23.12
CA VAL A 181 8.43 11.52 22.54
C VAL A 181 9.53 11.10 21.54
N LYS A 182 10.06 9.90 21.72
CA LYS A 182 11.09 9.29 20.86
C LYS A 182 10.52 8.22 19.92
N ASN A 183 9.43 7.57 20.31
CA ASN A 183 8.80 6.48 19.55
C ASN A 183 7.28 6.69 19.41
N MET A 184 6.83 6.79 18.16
CA MET A 184 5.42 6.86 17.73
C MET A 184 5.05 5.70 16.78
N GLY A 185 5.88 4.65 16.71
CA GLY A 185 5.64 3.50 15.84
C GLY A 185 4.26 2.87 16.09
N ARG A 186 3.51 2.63 15.01
CA ARG A 186 2.13 2.08 15.03
C ARG A 186 1.11 2.86 15.87
N MET A 187 1.37 4.13 16.23
CA MET A 187 0.53 4.86 17.19
C MET A 187 -0.96 4.90 16.82
N PHE A 188 -1.30 5.11 15.55
CA PHE A 188 -2.68 5.16 15.03
C PHE A 188 -2.97 4.06 14.00
N ALA A 189 -2.11 3.05 13.85
CA ALA A 189 -2.33 2.04 12.82
C ALA A 189 -3.60 1.20 13.09
N GLY A 190 -4.46 1.04 12.09
CA GLY A 190 -5.78 0.42 12.25
C GLY A 190 -6.82 1.29 12.97
N ALA A 191 -6.53 2.56 13.28
CA ALA A 191 -7.50 3.50 13.85
C ALA A 191 -8.38 4.11 12.75
N THR A 192 -9.14 3.28 12.05
CA THR A 192 -9.79 3.58 10.76
C THR A 192 -10.68 4.83 10.74
N SER A 193 -11.24 5.27 11.88
CA SER A 193 -12.06 6.50 11.98
C SER A 193 -11.27 7.78 12.30
N PHE A 194 -9.96 7.69 12.57
CA PHE A 194 -9.16 8.81 13.08
C PHE A 194 -8.85 9.83 11.98
N ASN A 195 -9.30 11.07 12.15
CA ASN A 195 -9.07 12.15 11.17
C ASN A 195 -8.98 13.52 11.87
N GLN A 196 -8.09 13.64 12.87
CA GLN A 196 -7.92 14.84 13.69
C GLN A 196 -6.58 15.54 13.44
N LEU A 197 -6.56 16.87 13.57
CA LEU A 197 -5.35 17.69 13.40
C LEU A 197 -4.24 17.28 14.39
N LEU A 198 -3.00 17.25 13.88
CA LEU A 198 -1.76 16.99 14.62
C LEU A 198 -0.64 17.98 14.26
N ASP A 199 -0.98 19.09 13.57
CA ASP A 199 -0.03 19.99 12.94
C ASP A 199 0.76 20.88 13.93
N ASN A 200 0.35 20.92 15.20
CA ASN A 200 1.10 21.55 16.30
C ASN A 200 2.09 20.58 17.00
N TRP A 201 2.08 19.28 16.70
CA TRP A 201 2.94 18.30 17.38
C TRP A 201 4.41 18.56 17.08
N ASN A 202 5.21 18.75 18.12
CA ASN A 202 6.67 18.77 18.01
C ASN A 202 7.18 17.32 17.97
N VAL A 203 7.46 16.83 16.76
CA VAL A 203 8.02 15.49 16.50
C VAL A 203 9.54 15.49 16.34
N GLY A 204 10.22 16.60 16.63
CA GLY A 204 11.65 16.79 16.34
C GLY A 204 12.62 15.85 17.09
N ASN A 205 12.14 15.14 18.12
CA ASN A 205 12.91 14.13 18.86
C ASN A 205 12.45 12.68 18.57
N VAL A 206 11.54 12.47 17.61
CA VAL A 206 11.03 11.14 17.24
C VAL A 206 12.03 10.46 16.31
N GLU A 207 12.48 9.27 16.69
CA GLU A 207 13.40 8.42 15.91
C GLU A 207 12.63 7.38 15.08
N ASN A 208 11.42 6.99 15.51
CA ASN A 208 10.63 5.92 14.90
C ASN A 208 9.15 6.29 14.71
N MET A 209 8.71 6.32 13.44
CA MET A 209 7.33 6.52 12.98
C MET A 209 6.82 5.32 12.13
N SER A 210 7.49 4.16 12.18
CA SER A 210 7.10 2.99 11.39
C SER A 210 5.64 2.61 11.62
N ARG A 211 4.88 2.49 10.53
CA ARG A 211 3.44 2.18 10.51
C ARG A 211 2.58 3.14 11.33
N MET A 212 2.99 4.40 11.56
CA MET A 212 2.26 5.32 12.44
C MET A 212 0.78 5.49 12.05
N PHE A 213 0.48 5.51 10.75
CA PHE A 213 -0.86 5.65 10.17
C PHE A 213 -1.21 4.52 9.18
N ALA A 214 -0.61 3.32 9.32
CA ALA A 214 -0.97 2.18 8.46
C ALA A 214 -2.41 1.72 8.73
N ASP A 215 -3.19 1.30 7.73
CA ASP A 215 -4.61 0.94 7.91
C ASP A 215 -5.45 2.07 8.59
N ALA A 216 -5.09 3.35 8.38
CA ALA A 216 -5.78 4.50 8.97
C ALA A 216 -6.74 5.16 7.95
N ASP A 217 -7.70 4.38 7.44
CA ASP A 217 -8.54 4.63 6.26
C ASP A 217 -8.99 6.10 6.06
N SER A 218 -9.45 6.76 7.14
CA SER A 218 -10.01 8.11 7.11
C SER A 218 -8.99 9.25 7.25
N PHE A 219 -7.72 8.97 7.55
CA PHE A 219 -6.77 10.00 7.97
C PHE A 219 -6.27 10.85 6.79
N ASN A 220 -6.59 12.14 6.80
CA ASN A 220 -6.19 13.08 5.74
C ASN A 220 -5.96 14.50 6.29
N GLN A 221 -5.08 14.63 7.29
CA GLN A 221 -4.79 15.90 7.99
C GLN A 221 -3.36 16.39 7.74
N PRO A 222 -3.12 17.71 7.62
CA PRO A 222 -1.83 18.25 7.19
C PRO A 222 -0.69 17.97 8.18
N LEU A 223 0.40 17.39 7.68
CA LEU A 223 1.62 17.08 8.45
C LEU A 223 2.85 17.87 7.97
N GLU A 224 2.69 18.82 7.03
CA GLU A 224 3.79 19.54 6.39
C GLU A 224 4.72 20.28 7.40
N LYS A 225 4.16 20.75 8.52
CA LYS A 225 4.89 21.47 9.57
C LYS A 225 5.85 20.60 10.40
N TRP A 226 5.75 19.27 10.31
CA TRP A 226 6.52 18.36 11.14
C TRP A 226 8.01 18.36 10.76
N ASN A 227 8.88 18.70 11.73
CA ASN A 227 10.32 18.48 11.55
C ASN A 227 10.67 17.01 11.78
N VAL A 228 10.70 16.23 10.70
CA VAL A 228 11.07 14.80 10.71
C VAL A 228 12.58 14.54 10.61
N SER A 229 13.44 15.55 10.76
CA SER A 229 14.89 15.45 10.49
C SER A 229 15.63 14.36 11.29
N ASN A 230 15.09 13.94 12.43
CA ASN A 230 15.71 12.96 13.33
C ASN A 230 15.08 11.56 13.22
N VAL A 231 14.07 11.38 12.36
CA VAL A 231 13.41 10.09 12.15
C VAL A 231 14.35 9.16 11.36
N GLU A 232 14.59 7.96 11.87
CA GLU A 232 15.37 6.92 11.21
C GLU A 232 14.49 5.87 10.52
N ASN A 233 13.24 5.69 10.95
CA ASN A 233 12.35 4.64 10.45
C ASN A 233 10.92 5.14 10.16
N MET A 234 10.51 5.04 8.90
CA MET A 234 9.18 5.34 8.35
C MET A 234 8.59 4.12 7.58
N GLU A 235 9.05 2.89 7.86
CA GLU A 235 8.51 1.67 7.24
C GLU A 235 6.98 1.66 7.29
N ALA A 236 6.32 1.51 6.14
CA ALA A 236 4.88 1.40 5.99
C ALA A 236 4.09 2.51 6.71
N MET A 237 4.66 3.72 6.89
CA MET A 237 4.07 4.79 7.70
C MET A 237 2.63 5.16 7.31
N PHE A 238 2.32 5.12 6.00
CA PHE A 238 1.00 5.37 5.41
C PHE A 238 0.52 4.19 4.54
N ALA A 239 1.00 2.97 4.79
CA ALA A 239 0.55 1.80 4.03
C ALA A 239 -0.97 1.58 4.25
N ASP A 240 -1.71 1.35 3.16
CA ASP A 240 -3.17 1.16 3.19
C ASP A 240 -3.95 2.35 3.81
N ALA A 241 -3.34 3.54 3.89
CA ALA A 241 -3.97 4.77 4.39
C ALA A 241 -4.83 5.44 3.31
N ASP A 242 -5.96 4.81 2.97
CA ASP A 242 -6.74 5.09 1.74
C ASP A 242 -7.06 6.55 1.45
N SER A 243 -7.39 7.37 2.45
CA SER A 243 -7.73 8.79 2.24
C SER A 243 -6.54 9.75 2.23
N PHE A 244 -5.32 9.30 2.57
CA PHE A 244 -4.20 10.22 2.84
C PHE A 244 -3.61 10.83 1.55
N ASN A 245 -3.71 12.15 1.41
CA ASN A 245 -3.16 12.88 0.25
C ASN A 245 -2.73 14.30 0.63
N GLN A 246 -1.92 14.44 1.69
CA GLN A 246 -1.43 15.74 2.20
C GLN A 246 0.02 16.00 1.82
N PRO A 247 0.43 17.25 1.53
CA PRO A 247 1.76 17.57 1.04
C PRO A 247 2.85 17.28 2.09
N LEU A 248 3.91 16.60 1.64
CA LEU A 248 5.09 16.23 2.44
C LEU A 248 6.40 16.81 1.86
N GLU A 249 6.30 17.70 0.86
CA GLU A 249 7.42 18.29 0.10
C GLU A 249 8.53 18.89 0.97
N LYS A 250 8.16 19.43 2.14
CA LYS A 250 9.06 20.15 3.05
C LYS A 250 9.77 19.23 4.07
N TRP A 251 9.47 17.93 4.09
CA TRP A 251 10.08 16.99 5.02
C TRP A 251 11.55 16.71 4.70
N ASN A 252 12.45 16.96 5.68
CA ASN A 252 13.85 16.57 5.57
C ASN A 252 14.04 15.09 5.93
N VAL A 253 13.99 14.22 4.92
CA VAL A 253 14.11 12.76 5.09
C VAL A 253 15.55 12.21 5.02
N SER A 254 16.59 13.06 5.05
CA SER A 254 17.98 12.65 4.78
C SER A 254 18.57 11.64 5.76
N ASN A 255 18.00 11.53 6.96
CA ASN A 255 18.44 10.59 8.00
C ASN A 255 17.64 9.28 8.00
N VAL A 256 16.50 9.19 7.30
CA VAL A 256 15.64 8.01 7.28
C VAL A 256 16.35 6.83 6.61
N LYS A 257 16.48 5.72 7.33
CA LYS A 257 17.17 4.49 6.92
C LYS A 257 16.21 3.47 6.31
N ASN A 258 14.93 3.50 6.71
CA ASN A 258 13.90 2.57 6.24
C ASN A 258 12.60 3.32 5.88
N MET A 259 12.17 3.20 4.62
CA MET A 259 10.91 3.66 4.05
C MET A 259 10.19 2.50 3.32
N LYS A 260 10.54 1.24 3.60
CA LYS A 260 9.93 0.08 2.94
C LYS A 260 8.40 0.14 3.07
N GLU A 261 7.69 -0.06 1.97
CA GLU A 261 6.21 -0.02 1.91
C GLU A 261 5.56 1.32 2.34
N MET A 262 6.29 2.44 2.45
CA MET A 262 5.79 3.69 3.10
C MET A 262 4.44 4.22 2.59
N PHE A 263 4.16 4.12 1.29
CA PHE A 263 2.90 4.50 0.62
C PHE A 263 2.28 3.35 -0.19
N LYS A 264 2.61 2.10 0.17
CA LYS A 264 2.02 0.89 -0.44
C LYS A 264 0.51 0.89 -0.27
N GLU A 265 -0.22 0.57 -1.33
CA GLU A 265 -1.70 0.48 -1.34
C GLU A 265 -2.43 1.75 -0.84
N ALA A 266 -1.73 2.90 -0.71
CA ALA A 266 -2.28 4.17 -0.22
C ALA A 266 -3.05 4.91 -1.32
N LYS A 267 -4.31 4.49 -1.55
CA LYS A 267 -5.09 4.74 -2.78
C LYS A 267 -5.31 6.19 -3.20
N ALA A 268 -5.22 7.17 -2.29
CA ALA A 268 -5.36 8.58 -2.64
C ALA A 268 -4.02 9.33 -2.80
N PHE A 269 -2.89 8.74 -2.39
CA PHE A 269 -1.64 9.50 -2.24
C PHE A 269 -0.96 9.77 -3.59
N ASN A 270 -0.90 11.04 -3.99
CA ASN A 270 -0.24 11.49 -5.21
C ASN A 270 0.34 12.91 -5.07
N GLN A 271 1.11 13.15 -4.00
CA GLN A 271 1.79 14.44 -3.75
C GLN A 271 3.25 14.41 -4.24
N PRO A 272 3.81 15.54 -4.71
CA PRO A 272 5.20 15.61 -5.16
C PRO A 272 6.20 15.36 -4.01
N LEU A 273 7.29 14.65 -4.35
CA LEU A 273 8.37 14.27 -3.43
C LEU A 273 9.77 14.42 -4.10
N ASP A 274 9.86 15.10 -5.24
CA ASP A 274 11.11 15.37 -5.97
C ASP A 274 12.11 16.20 -5.15
N SER A 275 11.61 17.00 -4.20
CA SER A 275 12.41 17.76 -3.24
C SER A 275 13.15 16.90 -2.21
N TRP A 276 12.77 15.64 -2.03
CA TRP A 276 13.30 14.77 -0.97
C TRP A 276 14.74 14.33 -1.24
N LYS A 277 15.64 14.71 -0.33
CA LYS A 277 17.04 14.24 -0.32
C LYS A 277 17.13 12.94 0.46
N LEU A 278 16.98 11.82 -0.23
CA LEU A 278 17.05 10.49 0.37
C LEU A 278 18.44 10.17 0.97
N ASN A 279 18.45 9.38 2.04
CA ASN A 279 19.66 8.73 2.52
C ASN A 279 20.15 7.72 1.44
N PRO A 280 21.42 7.74 1.00
CA PRO A 280 21.92 6.77 0.01
C PRO A 280 21.76 5.30 0.43
N LYS A 281 21.73 5.04 1.76
CA LYS A 281 21.50 3.71 2.33
C LYS A 281 20.03 3.43 2.68
N ALA A 282 19.09 4.30 2.32
CA ALA A 282 17.67 4.08 2.54
C ALA A 282 17.19 2.78 1.86
N ASN A 283 16.48 1.96 2.62
CA ASN A 283 15.63 0.90 2.10
C ASN A 283 14.29 1.51 1.68
N ILE A 284 14.06 1.59 0.37
CA ILE A 284 12.83 2.11 -0.25
C ILE A 284 12.03 1.00 -0.98
N LYS A 285 12.32 -0.28 -0.69
CA LYS A 285 11.68 -1.40 -1.36
C LYS A 285 10.15 -1.34 -1.18
N ASP A 286 9.39 -1.68 -2.23
CA ASP A 286 7.92 -1.73 -2.23
C ASP A 286 7.24 -0.38 -1.86
N MET A 287 7.95 0.75 -1.85
CA MET A 287 7.50 2.03 -1.28
C MET A 287 6.17 2.54 -1.85
N PHE A 288 5.92 2.29 -3.14
CA PHE A 288 4.67 2.62 -3.85
C PHE A 288 4.00 1.36 -4.42
N ALA A 289 4.26 0.17 -3.86
CA ALA A 289 3.71 -1.07 -4.39
C ALA A 289 2.17 -1.03 -4.42
N LYS A 290 1.59 -1.35 -5.58
CA LYS A 290 0.14 -1.21 -5.89
C LYS A 290 -0.46 0.18 -5.61
N ASN A 291 0.34 1.24 -5.49
CA ASN A 291 -0.18 2.60 -5.43
C ASN A 291 -0.52 3.05 -6.85
N ASN A 292 -1.71 2.65 -7.31
CA ASN A 292 -2.15 2.81 -8.70
C ASN A 292 -2.47 4.26 -9.10
N THR A 293 -2.36 5.21 -8.16
CA THR A 293 -2.61 6.65 -8.39
C THR A 293 -1.35 7.50 -8.39
N PHE A 294 -0.26 7.06 -7.75
CA PHE A 294 0.97 7.83 -7.69
C PHE A 294 1.62 7.93 -9.08
N ASN A 295 1.80 9.16 -9.57
CA ASN A 295 2.34 9.41 -10.92
C ASN A 295 3.27 10.64 -11.01
N GLN A 296 3.77 11.12 -9.87
CA GLN A 296 4.70 12.25 -9.81
C GLN A 296 6.08 11.91 -10.40
N ASP A 297 6.80 12.93 -10.85
CA ASP A 297 8.21 12.77 -11.19
C ASP A 297 9.07 12.62 -9.92
N LEU A 298 10.00 11.67 -9.95
CA LEU A 298 11.03 11.42 -8.93
C LEU A 298 12.43 11.37 -9.56
N SER A 299 12.62 11.99 -10.73
CA SER A 299 13.89 12.04 -11.47
C SER A 299 15.09 12.47 -10.62
N SER A 300 14.87 13.38 -9.67
CA SER A 300 15.85 13.86 -8.69
C SER A 300 16.41 12.78 -7.77
N TRP A 301 15.71 11.65 -7.58
CA TRP A 301 16.15 10.54 -6.74
C TRP A 301 17.23 9.67 -7.43
N GLY A 302 17.47 9.84 -8.74
CA GLY A 302 18.53 9.14 -9.48
C GLY A 302 18.41 7.61 -9.41
N GLU A 303 19.47 6.92 -8.99
CA GLU A 303 19.48 5.46 -8.76
C GLU A 303 18.48 4.98 -7.69
N LYS A 304 17.90 5.89 -6.90
CA LYS A 304 16.85 5.60 -5.93
C LYS A 304 15.44 5.91 -6.45
N ASN A 305 15.28 6.37 -7.69
CA ASN A 305 13.94 6.53 -8.27
C ASN A 305 13.32 5.15 -8.54
N PRO A 306 12.23 4.74 -7.84
CA PRO A 306 11.55 3.46 -8.11
C PRO A 306 10.88 3.42 -9.48
N PHE A 307 10.65 4.59 -10.08
CA PHE A 307 10.17 4.79 -11.44
C PHE A 307 11.28 5.30 -12.37
N GLY A 308 12.56 5.05 -12.05
CA GLY A 308 13.67 5.38 -12.92
C GLY A 308 13.59 4.67 -14.28
N ILE A 309 14.34 5.13 -15.27
CA ILE A 309 14.41 4.42 -16.56
C ILE A 309 15.29 3.18 -16.36
N PHE A 310 14.65 2.02 -16.22
CA PHE A 310 15.31 0.73 -16.12
C PHE A 310 15.93 0.37 -17.47
N LYS A 311 17.21 -0.07 -17.48
CA LYS A 311 17.97 -0.38 -18.70
C LYS A 311 18.47 -1.83 -18.70
N PRO A 312 17.58 -2.82 -18.88
CA PRO A 312 17.96 -4.23 -18.87
C PRO A 312 18.95 -4.56 -20.00
N LYS A 313 19.94 -5.40 -19.68
CA LYS A 313 21.01 -5.84 -20.60
C LYS A 313 20.79 -7.26 -21.11
N SER A 314 19.83 -7.98 -20.54
CA SER A 314 19.38 -9.30 -21.02
C SER A 314 17.88 -9.48 -20.83
N LYS A 315 17.33 -10.52 -21.46
CA LYS A 315 15.91 -10.89 -21.36
C LYS A 315 15.51 -11.23 -19.92
N GLU A 316 16.43 -11.87 -19.18
CA GLU A 316 16.25 -12.26 -17.78
C GLU A 316 16.18 -11.03 -16.85
N GLU A 317 17.02 -10.01 -17.08
CA GLU A 317 16.95 -8.75 -16.33
C GLU A 317 15.63 -8.02 -16.61
N LEU A 318 15.17 -7.99 -17.87
CA LEU A 318 13.86 -7.47 -18.26
C LEU A 318 12.71 -8.22 -17.55
N ILE A 319 12.76 -9.56 -17.53
CA ILE A 319 11.76 -10.40 -16.83
C ILE A 319 11.70 -10.06 -15.33
N GLU A 320 12.84 -9.96 -14.64
CA GLU A 320 12.86 -9.62 -13.21
C GLU A 320 12.32 -8.21 -12.92
N ILE A 321 12.59 -7.22 -13.78
CA ILE A 321 12.00 -5.87 -13.66
C ILE A 321 10.46 -5.93 -13.85
N MET A 322 9.98 -6.67 -14.85
CA MET A 322 8.54 -6.70 -15.16
C MET A 322 7.69 -7.42 -14.11
N LYS A 323 8.28 -8.29 -13.28
CA LYS A 323 7.62 -8.93 -12.12
C LYS A 323 7.17 -7.94 -11.05
N ASP A 324 7.79 -6.76 -10.96
CA ASP A 324 7.29 -5.68 -10.10
C ASP A 324 6.26 -4.87 -10.88
N GLU A 325 4.96 -5.13 -10.66
CA GLU A 325 3.88 -4.39 -11.32
C GLU A 325 3.85 -2.89 -11.00
N SER A 326 4.54 -2.43 -9.94
CA SER A 326 4.65 -0.99 -9.66
C SER A 326 5.59 -0.26 -10.63
N VAL A 327 6.42 -0.98 -11.39
CA VAL A 327 7.20 -0.41 -12.50
C VAL A 327 6.28 -0.19 -13.72
N PRO A 328 6.11 1.04 -14.23
CA PRO A 328 5.38 1.30 -15.46
C PRO A 328 6.21 0.81 -16.67
N LEU A 329 5.60 0.09 -17.62
CA LEU A 329 6.36 -0.47 -18.76
C LEU A 329 7.03 0.61 -19.62
N LYS A 330 6.42 1.79 -19.74
CA LYS A 330 6.99 2.99 -20.38
C LYS A 330 8.28 3.52 -19.74
N ASN A 331 8.63 3.06 -18.53
CA ASN A 331 9.87 3.41 -17.84
C ASN A 331 10.93 2.30 -17.98
N ILE A 332 10.74 1.34 -18.88
CA ILE A 332 11.73 0.30 -19.22
C ILE A 332 12.28 0.58 -20.62
N ASP A 333 13.56 0.94 -20.69
CA ASP A 333 14.31 1.14 -21.93
C ASP A 333 14.79 -0.22 -22.46
N VAL A 334 13.97 -0.82 -23.31
CA VAL A 334 14.23 -2.11 -23.96
C VAL A 334 15.10 -2.01 -25.20
N SER A 335 15.65 -0.84 -25.56
CA SER A 335 16.38 -0.62 -26.82
C SER A 335 17.65 -1.47 -26.99
N ALA A 336 18.17 -2.05 -25.89
CA ALA A 336 19.30 -2.98 -25.88
C ALA A 336 18.89 -4.46 -26.08
N ILE A 337 17.60 -4.79 -26.02
CA ILE A 337 17.09 -6.16 -26.01
C ILE A 337 16.88 -6.69 -27.43
N LYS A 338 17.48 -7.85 -27.72
CA LYS A 338 17.35 -8.55 -29.02
C LYS A 338 16.35 -9.69 -29.02
N ASP A 339 16.09 -10.28 -27.86
CA ASP A 339 15.22 -11.44 -27.71
C ASP A 339 14.09 -11.09 -26.74
N MET A 340 12.86 -11.10 -27.25
CA MET A 340 11.62 -10.90 -26.49
C MET A 340 10.75 -12.16 -26.48
N SER A 341 11.31 -13.32 -26.84
CA SER A 341 10.55 -14.57 -26.86
C SER A 341 10.02 -14.95 -25.48
N TYR A 342 8.73 -15.30 -25.45
CA TYR A 342 7.95 -15.75 -24.29
C TYR A 342 7.85 -14.76 -23.09
N LEU A 343 8.13 -13.46 -23.29
CA LEU A 343 8.14 -12.46 -22.20
C LEU A 343 6.85 -12.36 -21.39
N PHE A 344 5.68 -12.39 -22.04
CA PHE A 344 4.36 -12.28 -21.42
C PHE A 344 3.50 -13.54 -21.66
N CYS A 345 4.16 -14.67 -21.96
CA CYS A 345 3.49 -15.94 -22.18
C CYS A 345 2.76 -16.42 -20.91
N ARG A 346 1.54 -16.96 -21.03
CA ARG A 346 0.82 -17.63 -19.95
C ARG A 346 0.64 -19.11 -20.29
N GLU A 347 0.84 -20.01 -19.32
CA GLU A 347 0.38 -21.40 -19.49
C GLU A 347 -1.14 -21.41 -19.43
N THR A 348 -1.81 -21.71 -20.56
CA THR A 348 -3.25 -22.01 -20.58
C THR A 348 -3.50 -23.40 -19.97
N ASP A 349 -4.77 -23.67 -19.63
CA ASP A 349 -5.17 -24.87 -18.88
C ASP A 349 -4.72 -26.14 -19.63
N PRO A 350 -4.09 -27.14 -18.98
CA PRO A 350 -3.73 -28.41 -19.62
C PRO A 350 -4.87 -29.15 -20.33
N ASP A 351 -6.13 -28.93 -19.94
CA ASP A 351 -7.32 -29.47 -20.61
C ASP A 351 -7.84 -28.55 -21.75
N SER A 352 -7.22 -27.38 -21.99
CA SER A 352 -7.59 -26.43 -23.04
C SER A 352 -6.80 -26.59 -24.34
N ARG A 353 -7.53 -26.97 -25.40
CA ARG A 353 -7.29 -26.74 -26.83
C ARG A 353 -5.83 -26.77 -27.34
N ALA A 354 -5.31 -27.99 -27.49
CA ALA A 354 -4.55 -28.42 -28.69
C ALA A 354 -3.20 -27.76 -29.05
N MET A 355 -2.61 -26.87 -28.23
CA MET A 355 -1.20 -26.48 -28.36
C MET A 355 -0.38 -26.88 -27.14
N ASN A 356 0.57 -27.80 -27.35
CA ASN A 356 1.35 -28.46 -26.29
C ASN A 356 2.04 -27.51 -25.31
N TYR A 357 2.05 -27.90 -24.03
CA TYR A 357 2.92 -27.45 -22.93
C TYR A 357 4.19 -26.71 -23.38
N VAL A 358 4.28 -25.42 -23.04
CA VAL A 358 5.38 -24.52 -23.42
C VAL A 358 6.24 -24.19 -22.19
N PRO A 359 7.26 -25.01 -21.85
CA PRO A 359 8.04 -24.85 -20.61
C PRO A 359 8.82 -23.52 -20.49
N GLN A 360 8.98 -22.78 -21.59
CA GLN A 360 9.51 -21.42 -21.62
C GLN A 360 8.67 -20.46 -20.76
N CYS A 361 7.35 -20.67 -20.72
CA CYS A 361 6.40 -19.75 -20.10
C CYS A 361 6.44 -19.79 -18.56
N LYS A 362 7.05 -20.83 -17.97
CA LYS A 362 7.43 -20.87 -16.55
C LYS A 362 8.52 -19.87 -16.14
N LYS A 363 8.97 -19.03 -17.08
CA LYS A 363 9.93 -17.93 -16.89
C LYS A 363 9.42 -16.59 -17.40
N SER A 364 8.15 -16.48 -17.81
CA SER A 364 7.57 -15.22 -18.27
C SER A 364 7.34 -14.23 -17.11
N SER A 365 6.80 -13.06 -17.44
CA SER A 365 6.17 -12.18 -16.48
C SER A 365 4.68 -12.52 -16.35
N GLU A 366 4.24 -12.81 -15.12
CA GLU A 366 2.83 -13.03 -14.75
C GLU A 366 1.99 -11.73 -14.73
N ARG A 367 2.56 -10.60 -15.16
CA ARG A 367 1.96 -9.26 -15.19
C ARG A 367 0.62 -9.20 -15.94
N GLU A 368 -0.29 -8.36 -15.44
CA GLU A 368 -1.63 -8.10 -16.00
C GLU A 368 -1.76 -6.68 -16.55
N ASN A 369 -0.93 -5.74 -16.08
CA ASN A 369 -0.96 -4.35 -16.53
C ASN A 369 0.09 -4.05 -17.62
N PHE A 370 -0.37 -3.95 -18.87
CA PHE A 370 0.44 -3.70 -20.07
C PHE A 370 0.60 -2.22 -20.46
N LYS A 371 -0.01 -1.29 -19.71
CA LYS A 371 -0.02 0.13 -20.07
C LYS A 371 1.39 0.73 -20.12
N GLY A 372 1.73 1.39 -21.23
CA GLY A 372 3.06 1.95 -21.48
C GLY A 372 3.96 1.05 -22.35
N ILE A 373 3.52 -0.16 -22.72
CA ILE A 373 4.28 -1.02 -23.64
C ILE A 373 4.30 -0.44 -25.08
N GLU A 374 3.34 0.43 -25.42
CA GLU A 374 3.29 1.14 -26.68
C GLU A 374 4.44 2.15 -26.87
N THR A 375 5.19 2.48 -25.81
CA THR A 375 6.36 3.39 -25.89
C THR A 375 7.71 2.66 -25.99
N TRP A 376 7.71 1.33 -26.18
CA TRP A 376 8.94 0.53 -26.28
C TRP A 376 9.65 0.68 -27.63
N ASP A 377 10.95 1.00 -27.59
CA ASP A 377 11.83 0.91 -28.75
C ASP A 377 12.26 -0.54 -29.00
N VAL A 378 11.44 -1.27 -29.74
CA VAL A 378 11.72 -2.65 -30.19
C VAL A 378 12.62 -2.71 -31.43
N SER A 379 13.20 -1.60 -31.90
CA SER A 379 13.90 -1.54 -33.19
C SER A 379 15.17 -2.41 -33.30
N ASN A 380 15.65 -2.99 -32.18
CA ASN A 380 16.76 -3.93 -32.14
C ASN A 380 16.35 -5.40 -31.88
N VAL A 381 15.05 -5.69 -31.79
CA VAL A 381 14.55 -7.04 -31.53
C VAL A 381 14.67 -7.91 -32.79
N GLU A 382 15.24 -9.10 -32.63
CA GLU A 382 15.45 -10.11 -33.67
C GLU A 382 14.52 -11.34 -33.45
N ASN A 383 13.98 -11.53 -32.24
CA ASN A 383 13.09 -12.64 -31.90
C ASN A 383 11.90 -12.19 -31.01
N MET A 384 10.68 -12.53 -31.42
CA MET A 384 9.41 -12.29 -30.70
C MET A 384 8.59 -13.59 -30.50
N GLU A 385 9.22 -14.76 -30.63
CA GLU A 385 8.54 -16.07 -30.55
C GLU A 385 7.70 -16.21 -29.26
N GLY A 386 6.40 -16.47 -29.41
CA GLY A 386 5.49 -16.68 -28.28
C GLY A 386 5.39 -15.51 -27.29
N MET A 387 5.78 -14.28 -27.68
CA MET A 387 5.88 -13.12 -26.77
C MET A 387 4.61 -12.89 -25.93
N PHE A 388 3.42 -13.13 -26.49
CA PHE A 388 2.13 -13.03 -25.80
C PHE A 388 1.32 -14.34 -25.85
N TRP A 389 1.95 -15.51 -26.05
CA TRP A 389 1.22 -16.80 -26.17
C TRP A 389 0.34 -17.09 -24.95
N GLY A 390 -0.90 -17.51 -25.18
CA GLY A 390 -1.89 -17.77 -24.12
C GLY A 390 -2.37 -16.53 -23.35
N ASN A 391 -2.02 -15.32 -23.79
CA ASN A 391 -2.31 -14.11 -23.02
C ASN A 391 -3.69 -13.53 -23.34
N PHE A 392 -4.71 -14.07 -22.65
CA PHE A 392 -6.11 -13.64 -22.69
C PHE A 392 -6.38 -12.20 -22.23
N LEU A 393 -5.37 -11.46 -21.74
CA LEU A 393 -5.50 -10.05 -21.31
C LEU A 393 -4.86 -9.04 -22.28
N PHE A 394 -4.07 -9.49 -23.26
CA PHE A 394 -3.27 -8.57 -24.07
C PHE A 394 -4.06 -7.98 -25.25
N ASN A 395 -4.18 -6.64 -25.29
CA ASN A 395 -4.82 -5.92 -26.39
C ASN A 395 -4.29 -4.47 -26.57
N GLU A 396 -3.03 -4.20 -26.26
CA GLU A 396 -2.45 -2.83 -26.31
C GLU A 396 -1.99 -2.40 -27.72
N PRO A 397 -2.04 -1.10 -28.06
CA PRO A 397 -1.89 -0.60 -29.44
C PRO A 397 -0.42 -0.55 -29.92
N ILE A 398 0.16 -1.71 -30.19
CA ILE A 398 1.56 -1.91 -30.64
C ILE A 398 1.80 -1.68 -32.15
N GLY A 399 0.83 -1.14 -32.89
CA GLY A 399 0.93 -0.89 -34.34
C GLY A 399 1.99 0.16 -34.75
N ASN A 400 2.58 0.87 -33.78
CA ASN A 400 3.66 1.83 -33.94
C ASN A 400 5.08 1.21 -33.83
N TRP A 401 5.18 -0.07 -33.45
CA TRP A 401 6.46 -0.75 -33.23
C TRP A 401 7.27 -0.95 -34.52
N ASN A 402 8.58 -0.66 -34.44
CA ASN A 402 9.53 -0.92 -35.52
C ASN A 402 10.04 -2.38 -35.45
N VAL A 403 9.30 -3.31 -36.03
CA VAL A 403 9.63 -4.75 -36.05
C VAL A 403 10.59 -5.16 -37.19
N SER A 404 11.17 -4.21 -37.94
CA SER A 404 11.95 -4.46 -39.18
C SER A 404 13.18 -5.38 -39.05
N LYS A 405 13.65 -5.69 -37.83
CA LYS A 405 14.75 -6.64 -37.58
C LYS A 405 14.29 -8.03 -37.12
N VAL A 406 13.00 -8.23 -36.84
CA VAL A 406 12.46 -9.48 -36.28
C VAL A 406 12.49 -10.59 -37.33
N LYS A 407 13.06 -11.75 -36.96
CA LYS A 407 13.17 -12.95 -37.80
C LYS A 407 12.17 -14.03 -37.43
N ASN A 408 11.73 -14.08 -36.18
CA ASN A 408 10.79 -15.09 -35.68
C ASN A 408 9.64 -14.41 -34.93
N MET A 409 8.42 -14.58 -35.45
CA MET A 409 7.15 -14.20 -34.86
C MET A 409 6.25 -15.42 -34.60
N GLY A 410 6.81 -16.63 -34.67
CA GLY A 410 6.08 -17.86 -34.40
C GLY A 410 5.39 -17.81 -33.04
N ARG A 411 4.11 -18.19 -32.98
CA ARG A 411 3.25 -18.17 -31.79
C ARG A 411 3.03 -16.81 -31.12
N MET A 412 3.47 -15.70 -31.70
CA MET A 412 3.50 -14.38 -31.02
C MET A 412 2.15 -13.99 -30.39
N PHE A 413 1.04 -14.27 -31.09
CA PHE A 413 -0.35 -14.08 -30.65
C PHE A 413 -1.18 -15.37 -30.75
N ALA A 414 -0.56 -16.54 -30.61
CA ALA A 414 -1.34 -17.77 -30.49
C ALA A 414 -2.04 -17.83 -29.13
N ASP A 415 -3.30 -18.26 -29.13
CA ASP A 415 -4.14 -18.39 -27.94
C ASP A 415 -4.35 -17.06 -27.17
N THR A 416 -4.21 -15.91 -27.86
CA THR A 416 -4.62 -14.60 -27.32
C THR A 416 -6.09 -14.34 -27.66
N GLU A 417 -6.99 -14.65 -26.73
CA GLU A 417 -8.44 -14.57 -26.96
C GLU A 417 -8.91 -13.21 -27.50
N ILE A 418 -8.41 -12.09 -26.95
CA ILE A 418 -8.98 -10.75 -27.16
C ILE A 418 -8.17 -9.82 -28.09
N PHE A 419 -6.98 -10.23 -28.54
CA PHE A 419 -6.08 -9.35 -29.31
C PHE A 419 -6.66 -9.04 -30.69
N ASN A 420 -6.82 -7.75 -31.01
CA ASN A 420 -7.36 -7.30 -32.30
C ASN A 420 -6.84 -5.92 -32.73
N GLN A 421 -5.57 -5.60 -32.42
CA GLN A 421 -4.98 -4.27 -32.71
C GLN A 421 -4.39 -4.17 -34.13
N PRO A 422 -4.46 -2.99 -34.77
CA PRO A 422 -4.00 -2.81 -36.15
C PRO A 422 -2.47 -2.87 -36.24
N ILE A 423 -1.97 -3.85 -37.01
CA ILE A 423 -0.54 -4.14 -37.20
C ILE A 423 -0.12 -4.23 -38.68
N ASN A 424 -1.00 -3.84 -39.61
CA ASN A 424 -0.72 -3.80 -41.06
C ASN A 424 0.49 -2.90 -41.41
N SER A 425 0.77 -1.90 -40.56
CA SER A 425 1.89 -0.95 -40.65
C SER A 425 3.27 -1.54 -40.35
N TRP A 426 3.35 -2.80 -39.91
CA TRP A 426 4.60 -3.47 -39.56
C TRP A 426 5.42 -3.88 -40.80
N ASP A 427 6.69 -3.48 -40.83
CA ASP A 427 7.67 -4.03 -41.76
C ASP A 427 8.09 -5.45 -41.33
N VAL A 428 7.38 -6.45 -41.82
CA VAL A 428 7.68 -7.88 -41.60
C VAL A 428 8.68 -8.45 -42.62
N SER A 429 9.34 -7.62 -43.43
CA SER A 429 10.14 -8.10 -44.59
C SER A 429 11.36 -8.95 -44.23
N ASN A 430 11.82 -8.95 -42.97
CA ASN A 430 12.90 -9.81 -42.48
C ASN A 430 12.42 -11.03 -41.68
N VAL A 431 11.11 -11.25 -41.55
CA VAL A 431 10.54 -12.40 -40.83
C VAL A 431 10.72 -13.67 -41.66
N GLU A 432 11.29 -14.70 -41.03
CA GLU A 432 11.51 -16.03 -41.62
C GLU A 432 10.50 -17.06 -41.07
N TYR A 433 9.91 -16.83 -39.89
CA TYR A 433 9.02 -17.77 -39.21
C TYR A 433 7.77 -17.09 -38.63
N MET A 434 6.58 -17.60 -39.00
CA MET A 434 5.25 -17.16 -38.56
C MET A 434 4.35 -18.31 -38.11
N TYR A 435 4.91 -19.50 -37.81
CA TYR A 435 4.13 -20.67 -37.39
C TYR A 435 3.23 -20.34 -36.19
N HIS A 436 1.93 -20.67 -36.29
CA HIS A 436 0.90 -20.35 -35.30
C HIS A 436 0.85 -18.88 -34.86
N MET A 437 1.26 -17.89 -35.67
CA MET A 437 1.33 -16.49 -35.22
C MET A 437 0.00 -15.96 -34.65
N PHE A 438 -1.14 -16.41 -35.20
CA PHE A 438 -2.51 -16.11 -34.73
C PHE A 438 -3.36 -17.37 -34.52
N GLY A 439 -2.73 -18.52 -34.27
CA GLY A 439 -3.44 -19.78 -34.03
C GLY A 439 -4.31 -19.69 -32.76
N PHE A 440 -5.58 -20.08 -32.82
CA PHE A 440 -6.58 -19.92 -31.75
C PHE A 440 -6.88 -18.46 -31.33
N ALA A 441 -6.44 -17.45 -32.08
CA ALA A 441 -6.78 -16.05 -31.80
C ALA A 441 -8.26 -15.75 -32.14
N GLU A 442 -9.16 -15.94 -31.18
CA GLU A 442 -10.62 -15.87 -31.38
C GLU A 442 -11.20 -14.49 -31.76
N LYS A 443 -10.41 -13.42 -31.76
CA LYS A 443 -10.86 -12.06 -32.11
C LYS A 443 -10.00 -11.35 -33.15
N PHE A 444 -8.85 -11.89 -33.53
CA PHE A 444 -7.94 -11.20 -34.47
C PHE A 444 -8.49 -11.23 -35.90
N ASN A 445 -8.81 -10.05 -36.44
CA ASN A 445 -9.33 -9.92 -37.81
C ASN A 445 -8.93 -8.57 -38.44
N GLN A 446 -7.72 -8.07 -38.16
CA GLN A 446 -7.20 -6.82 -38.74
C GLN A 446 -6.54 -7.06 -40.11
N PRO A 447 -6.57 -6.08 -41.04
CA PRO A 447 -5.92 -6.22 -42.34
C PRO A 447 -4.41 -6.48 -42.22
N LEU A 448 -3.90 -7.34 -43.11
CA LEU A 448 -2.48 -7.70 -43.25
C LEU A 448 -2.01 -7.62 -44.72
N ASP A 449 -2.76 -6.91 -45.57
CA ASP A 449 -2.55 -6.83 -47.02
C ASP A 449 -1.27 -6.08 -47.43
N GLN A 450 -0.67 -5.31 -46.51
CA GLN A 450 0.55 -4.54 -46.75
C GLN A 450 1.83 -5.30 -46.35
N TRP A 451 1.69 -6.47 -45.71
CA TRP A 451 2.82 -7.26 -45.23
C TRP A 451 3.63 -7.91 -46.36
N ASN A 452 4.92 -7.58 -46.42
CA ASN A 452 5.88 -8.27 -47.30
C ASN A 452 6.34 -9.58 -46.66
N VAL A 453 5.56 -10.64 -46.81
CA VAL A 453 5.90 -12.00 -46.31
C VAL A 453 6.93 -12.75 -47.17
N GLY A 454 7.54 -12.10 -48.16
CA GLY A 454 8.38 -12.76 -49.17
C GLY A 454 9.64 -13.48 -48.67
N ASN A 455 10.04 -13.30 -47.41
CA ASN A 455 11.16 -14.04 -46.78
C ASN A 455 10.70 -15.15 -45.80
N VAL A 456 9.40 -15.30 -45.58
CA VAL A 456 8.84 -16.31 -44.65
C VAL A 456 9.00 -17.71 -45.23
N LYS A 457 9.44 -18.65 -44.39
CA LYS A 457 9.68 -20.06 -44.71
C LYS A 457 8.66 -20.99 -44.04
N ASP A 458 8.10 -20.58 -42.90
CA ASP A 458 7.16 -21.39 -42.13
C ASP A 458 5.94 -20.57 -41.70
N MET A 459 4.76 -20.99 -42.18
CA MET A 459 3.43 -20.48 -41.83
C MET A 459 2.54 -21.57 -41.21
N PHE A 460 3.12 -22.65 -40.70
CA PHE A 460 2.38 -23.79 -40.14
C PHE A 460 1.37 -23.35 -39.08
N GLY A 461 0.08 -23.63 -39.29
CA GLY A 461 -0.99 -23.30 -38.37
C GLY A 461 -1.20 -21.79 -38.12
N MET A 462 -0.70 -20.89 -38.98
CA MET A 462 -0.67 -19.44 -38.74
C MET A 462 -2.03 -18.83 -38.33
N PHE A 463 -3.13 -19.30 -38.92
CA PHE A 463 -4.52 -18.91 -38.62
C PHE A 463 -5.40 -20.11 -38.23
N ASN A 464 -4.79 -21.20 -37.75
CA ASN A 464 -5.49 -22.40 -37.25
C ASN A 464 -6.53 -22.01 -36.17
N HIS A 465 -7.78 -22.45 -36.28
CA HIS A 465 -8.90 -22.07 -35.41
C HIS A 465 -9.12 -20.55 -35.24
N SER A 466 -8.73 -19.72 -36.22
CA SER A 466 -8.91 -18.26 -36.17
C SER A 466 -10.19 -17.78 -36.87
N VAL A 467 -10.70 -16.64 -36.43
CA VAL A 467 -11.81 -15.90 -37.08
C VAL A 467 -11.34 -14.99 -38.22
N PHE A 468 -10.05 -15.00 -38.54
CA PHE A 468 -9.42 -14.15 -39.56
C PHE A 468 -10.07 -14.33 -40.93
N ASN A 469 -10.43 -13.22 -41.59
CA ASN A 469 -11.00 -13.20 -42.94
C ASN A 469 -10.67 -11.88 -43.68
N GLN A 470 -9.40 -11.47 -43.66
CA GLN A 470 -8.91 -10.28 -44.38
C GLN A 470 -8.12 -10.66 -45.63
N PRO A 471 -8.11 -9.81 -46.67
CA PRO A 471 -7.50 -10.14 -47.96
C PRO A 471 -5.97 -10.26 -47.87
N ILE A 472 -5.46 -11.47 -48.15
CA ILE A 472 -4.03 -11.81 -48.18
C ILE A 472 -3.57 -12.37 -49.54
N GLY A 473 -4.47 -12.44 -50.54
CA GLY A 473 -4.18 -12.96 -51.88
C GLY A 473 -3.12 -12.22 -52.69
N ASN A 474 -2.60 -11.09 -52.20
CA ASN A 474 -1.48 -10.36 -52.81
C ASN A 474 -0.10 -10.76 -52.24
N TRP A 475 -0.04 -11.58 -51.19
CA TRP A 475 1.21 -12.04 -50.59
C TRP A 475 2.06 -12.88 -51.56
N ASP A 476 3.37 -12.63 -51.59
CA ASP A 476 4.35 -13.52 -52.22
C ASP A 476 4.72 -14.64 -51.25
N VAL A 477 4.08 -15.79 -51.40
CA VAL A 477 4.34 -17.00 -50.60
C VAL A 477 5.36 -17.95 -51.23
N SER A 478 6.07 -17.53 -52.30
CA SER A 478 6.93 -18.41 -53.10
C SER A 478 8.15 -18.98 -52.36
N ASN A 479 8.53 -18.38 -51.24
CA ASN A 479 9.60 -18.84 -50.36
C ASN A 479 9.16 -19.76 -49.22
N VAL A 480 7.85 -19.97 -49.02
CA VAL A 480 7.32 -20.77 -47.91
C VAL A 480 7.56 -22.26 -48.17
N GLU A 481 8.17 -22.93 -47.19
CA GLU A 481 8.52 -24.36 -47.20
C GLU A 481 7.48 -25.21 -46.44
N ASN A 482 6.73 -24.60 -45.51
CA ASN A 482 5.74 -25.25 -44.65
C ASN A 482 4.49 -24.37 -44.47
N MET A 483 3.31 -24.92 -44.80
CA MET A 483 1.98 -24.31 -44.65
C MET A 483 0.97 -25.25 -43.98
N GLY A 484 1.41 -26.37 -43.39
CA GLY A 484 0.50 -27.36 -42.78
C GLY A 484 -0.45 -26.70 -41.77
N LEU A 485 -1.73 -27.09 -41.77
CA LEU A 485 -2.78 -26.56 -40.91
C LEU A 485 -3.04 -25.04 -40.97
N MET A 486 -2.49 -24.29 -41.94
CA MET A 486 -2.48 -22.80 -41.91
C MET A 486 -3.87 -22.17 -41.68
N PHE A 487 -4.93 -22.75 -42.23
CA PHE A 487 -6.34 -22.35 -42.05
C PHE A 487 -7.22 -23.52 -41.56
N TYR A 488 -6.62 -24.51 -40.88
CA TYR A 488 -7.38 -25.61 -40.27
C TYR A 488 -8.45 -25.04 -39.32
N SER A 489 -9.71 -25.45 -39.50
CA SER A 489 -10.86 -24.94 -38.74
C SER A 489 -10.99 -23.40 -38.69
N ALA A 490 -10.47 -22.70 -39.70
CA ALA A 490 -10.71 -21.26 -39.88
C ALA A 490 -12.08 -21.04 -40.53
N GLU A 491 -13.17 -21.34 -39.79
CA GLU A 491 -14.56 -21.40 -40.28
C GLU A 491 -15.06 -20.10 -40.94
N SER A 492 -14.37 -18.97 -40.74
CA SER A 492 -14.71 -17.67 -41.33
C SER A 492 -13.93 -17.33 -42.61
N PHE A 493 -12.84 -18.04 -42.94
CA PHE A 493 -11.89 -17.61 -43.97
C PHE A 493 -12.38 -17.93 -45.39
N ASN A 494 -12.64 -16.90 -46.20
CA ASN A 494 -13.09 -17.03 -47.58
C ASN A 494 -12.54 -15.86 -48.42
N GLN A 495 -11.25 -15.95 -48.79
CA GLN A 495 -10.53 -14.94 -49.56
C GLN A 495 -9.97 -15.53 -50.85
N ASP A 496 -9.89 -14.71 -51.90
CA ASP A 496 -9.24 -15.07 -53.16
C ASP A 496 -7.73 -15.25 -52.95
N LEU A 497 -7.23 -16.47 -53.15
CA LEU A 497 -5.82 -16.83 -53.09
C LEU A 497 -5.23 -17.22 -54.47
N SER A 498 -5.96 -17.01 -55.57
CA SER A 498 -5.61 -17.49 -56.93
C SER A 498 -4.29 -16.98 -57.52
N LYS A 499 -3.61 -16.05 -56.84
CA LYS A 499 -2.28 -15.52 -57.23
C LYS A 499 -1.11 -16.21 -56.51
N TRP A 500 -1.38 -16.93 -55.42
CA TRP A 500 -0.36 -17.60 -54.62
C TRP A 500 0.33 -18.71 -55.44
N LYS A 501 1.62 -18.93 -55.17
CA LYS A 501 2.44 -19.96 -55.81
C LYS A 501 3.37 -20.58 -54.78
N THR A 502 3.47 -21.90 -54.76
CA THR A 502 4.08 -22.63 -53.63
C THR A 502 5.17 -23.61 -54.11
N PRO A 503 6.17 -23.16 -54.90
CA PRO A 503 7.17 -24.03 -55.52
C PRO A 503 8.17 -24.64 -54.52
N LYS A 504 8.20 -24.17 -53.27
CA LYS A 504 9.05 -24.69 -52.18
C LYS A 504 8.30 -25.47 -51.11
N LEU A 505 6.96 -25.48 -51.14
CA LEU A 505 6.14 -26.15 -50.14
C LEU A 505 6.39 -27.66 -50.21
N LYS A 506 6.74 -28.27 -49.08
CA LYS A 506 7.17 -29.68 -49.03
C LYS A 506 6.00 -30.65 -49.00
N GLU A 507 4.98 -30.33 -48.19
CA GLU A 507 3.87 -31.22 -47.81
C GLU A 507 2.56 -30.40 -47.78
N TRP A 508 1.42 -31.05 -48.02
CA TRP A 508 0.10 -30.40 -48.15
C TRP A 508 -0.86 -30.90 -47.05
N ASP A 509 -0.49 -30.63 -45.81
CA ASP A 509 -1.13 -31.24 -44.64
C ASP A 509 -2.29 -30.38 -44.13
N SER A 510 -3.52 -30.78 -44.46
CA SER A 510 -4.79 -30.27 -43.91
C SER A 510 -4.92 -28.74 -43.85
N ILE A 511 -4.36 -28.04 -44.85
CA ILE A 511 -4.20 -26.58 -44.88
C ILE A 511 -5.54 -25.84 -44.79
N PHE A 512 -6.58 -26.38 -45.44
CA PHE A 512 -7.94 -25.83 -45.50
C PHE A 512 -8.99 -26.77 -44.87
N GLU A 513 -8.59 -27.77 -44.08
CA GLU A 513 -9.55 -28.71 -43.49
C GLU A 513 -10.49 -27.96 -42.53
N PHE A 514 -11.81 -28.11 -42.70
CA PHE A 514 -12.87 -27.35 -42.01
C PHE A 514 -12.88 -25.82 -42.29
N CYS A 515 -12.23 -25.36 -43.36
CA CYS A 515 -12.34 -23.99 -43.90
C CYS A 515 -13.46 -23.92 -44.97
N PRO A 516 -14.23 -22.81 -45.11
CA PRO A 516 -15.33 -22.72 -46.08
C PRO A 516 -14.91 -22.38 -47.52
N LEU A 517 -13.61 -22.41 -47.84
CA LEU A 517 -13.11 -22.29 -49.22
C LEU A 517 -13.61 -23.43 -50.10
N ASP A 518 -13.79 -23.17 -51.40
CA ASP A 518 -14.33 -24.18 -52.30
C ASP A 518 -13.29 -25.20 -52.82
N PHE A 519 -13.78 -26.39 -53.14
CA PHE A 519 -13.01 -27.53 -53.67
C PHE A 519 -12.34 -27.25 -55.05
N TYR A 520 -12.63 -26.09 -55.66
CA TYR A 520 -11.95 -25.63 -56.88
C TYR A 520 -10.74 -24.76 -56.55
N THR A 521 -10.80 -23.98 -55.46
CA THR A 521 -9.69 -23.19 -54.93
C THR A 521 -8.62 -24.09 -54.34
N GLU A 522 -8.99 -25.12 -53.56
CA GLU A 522 -8.05 -26.13 -53.05
C GLU A 522 -7.21 -26.78 -54.18
N LYS A 523 -7.84 -27.05 -55.33
CA LYS A 523 -7.21 -27.71 -56.48
C LYS A 523 -6.30 -26.84 -57.34
N GLN A 524 -6.24 -25.54 -57.09
CA GLN A 524 -5.28 -24.66 -57.76
C GLN A 524 -3.88 -24.82 -57.17
N PHE A 525 -3.79 -25.23 -55.90
CA PHE A 525 -2.53 -25.48 -55.23
C PHE A 525 -1.99 -26.87 -55.55
N LYS A 526 -0.68 -26.94 -55.76
CA LYS A 526 0.09 -28.17 -55.93
C LYS A 526 1.44 -28.02 -55.27
N ILE A 527 1.98 -29.13 -54.79
CA ILE A 527 3.37 -29.23 -54.35
C ILE A 527 4.28 -29.06 -55.58
N GLY A 528 5.03 -27.97 -55.65
CA GLY A 528 6.09 -27.76 -56.66
C GLY A 528 5.71 -27.09 -57.98
N GLU A 529 4.54 -26.43 -58.09
CA GLU A 529 4.18 -25.54 -59.22
C GLU A 529 4.07 -24.06 -58.79
#